data_AF-A0A7C1BIQ4-F1
#
_entry.id   AF-A0A7C1BIQ4-F1
#
_cell.length_a   1.000
_cell.length_b   1.000
_cell.length_c   1.000
_cell.angle_alpha   90.00
_cell.angle_beta   90.00
_cell.angle_gamma   90.00
#
_symmetry.space_group_name_H-M   'P 1'
#
loop_
_entity.id
_entity.type
_entity.pdbx_description
1 polymer ?
#
loop_
_entity_poly.entity_id
_entity_poly.type
_entity_poly.pdbx_seq_one_letter_code
_entity_poly.pdbx_strand_id
1 'polypeptide(L)' 'MKKDKTLQEYRAKRDFEKTAEPKAALIKSGAKPIFVIQQHDAGHMHFDFR' A
#
# COMPACT_ATOMS: atom_id res chain seq x y z
N MET A 1 -17.25 -8.50 -10.36
CA MET A 1 -15.94 -7.97 -9.94
C MET A 1 -15.12 -7.65 -11.19
N LYS A 2 -15.14 -6.40 -11.68
CA LYS A 2 -14.35 -5.97 -12.84
C LYS A 2 -13.09 -5.28 -12.35
N LYS A 3 -11.96 -5.99 -12.28
CA LYS A 3 -10.64 -5.41 -12.06
C LYS A 3 -9.64 -6.26 -12.81
N ASP A 4 -8.99 -5.68 -13.81
CA ASP A 4 -7.58 -5.94 -14.17
C ASP A 4 -7.22 -5.25 -15.50
N LYS A 5 -8.14 -5.16 -16.48
CA LYS A 5 -7.85 -4.47 -17.76
C LYS A 5 -7.60 -2.96 -17.62
N THR A 6 -8.33 -2.26 -16.75
CA THR A 6 -8.23 -0.79 -16.59
C THR A 6 -6.96 -0.31 -15.88
N LEU A 7 -6.19 -1.20 -15.25
CA LEU A 7 -4.96 -0.82 -14.52
C LEU A 7 -3.68 -1.28 -15.21
N GLN A 8 -3.77 -2.04 -16.31
CA GLN A 8 -2.60 -2.50 -17.05
C GLN A 8 -1.80 -1.33 -17.65
N GLU A 9 -2.48 -0.38 -18.27
CA GLU A 9 -1.84 0.82 -18.83
C GLU A 9 -1.16 1.68 -17.76
N TYR A 10 -1.78 1.79 -16.58
CA TYR A 10 -1.19 2.50 -15.44
C TYR A 10 0.05 1.78 -14.88
N ARG A 11 -0.02 0.46 -14.74
CA ARG A 11 1.12 -0.37 -14.29
C ARG A 11 2.30 -0.31 -15.25
N ALA A 12 2.05 -0.31 -16.57
CA ALA A 12 3.09 -0.20 -17.60
C ALA A 12 3.84 1.14 -17.57
N LYS A 13 3.20 2.22 -17.07
CA LYS A 13 3.84 3.52 -16.86
C LYS A 13 4.75 3.56 -15.63
N ARG A 14 4.71 2.57 -14.73
CA ARG A 14 5.56 2.51 -13.52
C ARG A 14 6.86 1.79 -13.82
N ASP A 15 7.91 2.57 -14.03
CA ASP A 15 9.27 2.07 -14.19
C ASP A 15 10.03 2.26 -12.87
N PHE A 16 10.09 1.20 -12.07
CA PHE A 16 10.72 1.20 -10.74
C PHE A 16 12.26 1.17 -10.78
N GLU A 17 12.86 1.08 -11.97
CA GLU A 17 14.31 1.28 -12.14
C GLU A 17 14.66 2.77 -12.21
N LYS A 18 13.70 3.61 -12.64
CA LYS A 18 13.85 5.06 -12.76
C LYS A 18 13.39 5.81 -11.52
N THR A 19 12.54 5.22 -10.69
CA THR A 19 12.05 5.84 -9.46
C THR A 19 12.56 5.08 -8.25
N ALA A 20 12.97 5.81 -7.21
CA ALA A 20 13.31 5.20 -5.91
C ALA A 20 12.06 4.71 -5.14
N GLU A 21 10.89 4.70 -5.76
CA GLU A 21 9.68 4.25 -5.09
C GLU A 21 9.71 2.73 -4.91
N PRO A 22 9.43 2.22 -3.70
CA PRO A 22 9.36 0.80 -3.47
C PRO A 22 8.16 0.19 -4.21
N LYS A 23 8.38 -0.99 -4.80
CA LYS A 23 7.27 -1.81 -5.33
C LYS A 23 6.35 -2.21 -4.16
N ALA A 24 5.04 -2.20 -4.41
CA ALA A 24 4.07 -2.73 -3.45
C ALA A 24 4.34 -4.23 -3.23
N ALA A 25 4.91 -4.58 -2.09
CA ALA A 25 5.11 -5.96 -1.68
C ALA A 25 3.96 -6.39 -0.78
N LEU A 26 3.27 -7.48 -1.14
CA LEU A 26 2.39 -8.19 -0.22
C LEU A 26 3.28 -8.94 0.77
N ILE A 27 3.57 -8.31 1.91
CA ILE A 27 4.28 -8.97 3.00
C ILE A 27 3.32 -9.95 3.64
N LYS A 28 3.72 -11.22 3.75
CA LYS A 28 2.94 -12.24 4.47
C LYS A 28 2.87 -11.85 5.94
N SER A 29 1.70 -11.97 6.57
CA SER A 29 1.57 -11.78 8.01
C SER A 29 2.51 -12.74 8.75
N GLY A 30 3.29 -12.23 9.70
CA GLY A 30 4.17 -13.05 10.53
C GLY A 30 3.39 -14.03 11.40
N ALA A 31 4.06 -15.05 11.93
CA ALA A 31 3.44 -16.07 12.79
C ALA A 31 2.97 -15.53 14.17
N LYS A 32 3.50 -14.37 14.58
CA LYS A 32 3.15 -13.73 15.86
C LYS A 32 2.20 -12.55 15.61
N PRO A 33 1.20 -12.33 16.49
CA PRO A 33 0.38 -11.14 16.42
C PRO A 33 1.26 -9.90 16.61
N ILE A 34 0.99 -8.87 15.82
CA ILE A 34 1.59 -7.55 15.94
C ILE A 34 0.47 -6.54 16.14
N PHE A 35 0.78 -5.44 16.81
CA PHE A 35 -0.09 -4.27 16.84
C PHE A 35 0.65 -3.10 16.19
N VAL A 36 -0.11 -2.18 15.64
CA VAL A 36 0.40 -0.94 15.04
C VAL A 36 -0.43 0.25 15.50
N ILE A 37 0.22 1.39 15.59
CA ILE A 37 -0.43 2.68 15.76
C ILE A 37 -0.19 3.46 14.48
N GLN A 38 -1.26 3.81 13.78
CA GLN A 38 -1.19 4.50 12.50
C GLN A 38 -1.68 5.94 12.68
N GLN A 39 -0.82 6.91 12.37
CA GLN A 39 -1.22 8.30 12.32
C GLN A 39 -2.04 8.55 11.04
N HIS A 40 -3.24 9.08 11.20
CA HIS A 40 -4.16 9.36 10.10
C HIS A 40 -4.59 10.82 10.16
N ASP A 41 -4.06 11.60 9.22
CA ASP A 41 -4.46 12.98 9.00
C ASP A 41 -5.58 13.03 7.96
N ALA A 42 -6.82 12.92 8.44
CA ALA A 42 -8.03 12.98 7.61
C ALA A 42 -8.75 14.32 7.82
N GLY A 43 -10.09 14.31 7.82
CA GLY A 43 -10.85 15.50 8.25
C GLY A 43 -10.50 15.95 9.68
N HIS A 44 -10.05 15.02 10.52
CA HIS A 44 -9.40 15.29 11.81
C HIS A 44 -8.16 14.42 11.94
N MET A 45 -7.10 14.98 12.55
CA MET A 45 -5.90 14.23 12.92
C MET A 45 -6.24 13.22 14.02
N HIS A 46 -6.05 11.94 13.77
CA HIS A 46 -6.28 10.87 14.74
C HIS A 46 -5.25 9.74 14.60
N PHE A 47 -5.22 8.86 15.60
CA PHE A 47 -4.40 7.66 15.60
C PHE A 47 -5.28 6.42 15.64
N ASP A 48 -5.07 5.50 14.70
CA ASP A 48 -5.73 4.21 14.64
C ASP A 48 -4.87 3.15 15.33
N PHE A 49 -5.43 2.45 16.32
CA PHE A 49 -4.81 1.25 16.90
C PHE A 49 -5.34 0.02 16.17
N ARG A 50 -4.45 -0.81 15.64
CA ARG A 50 -4.79 -2.02 14.86
C ARG A 50 -3.94 -3.21 15.29
#